data_AF-A0A1I7IBJ8-F1
#
_entry.id   AF-A0A1I7IBJ8-F1
#
_cell.length_a   1.000
_cell.length_b   1.000
_cell.length_c   1.000
_cell.angle_alpha   90.00
_cell.angle_beta   90.00
_cell.angle_gamma   90.00
#
_symmetry.space_group_name_H-M   'P 1'
#
loop_
_entity.id
_entity.type
_entity.pdbx_description
1 polymer ?
#
loop_
_entity_poly.entity_id
_entity_poly.type
_entity_poly.pdbx_seq_one_letter_code
_entity_poly.pdbx_strand_id
1 'polypeptide(L)'
;MQTLFVALYKLHPVLPAVWLLVFAHGLLAPAIFCMVKKLPYDIGLIWKQARAGNAGARYAIGSWLSLVIAGVSALLAVWLQ
;
A
#
# COMPACT_ATOMS: atom_id res chain seq x y z
N MET A 1 10.21 -7.71 -27.29
CA MET A 1 10.65 -8.39 -26.05
C MET A 1 11.88 -7.74 -25.41
N GLN A 2 12.92 -7.37 -26.17
CA GLN A 2 14.11 -6.69 -25.63
C GLN A 2 13.81 -5.38 -24.87
N THR A 3 12.89 -4.55 -25.35
CA THR A 3 12.55 -3.27 -24.69
C THR A 3 11.91 -3.44 -23.32
N LEU A 4 11.00 -4.40 -23.17
CA LEU A 4 10.35 -4.72 -21.89
C LEU A 4 11.38 -5.30 -20.90
N PHE A 5 12.25 -6.19 -21.39
CA PHE A 5 13.29 -6.81 -20.57
C PHE A 5 14.33 -5.80 -20.10
N VAL A 6 14.76 -4.88 -20.96
CA VAL A 6 15.70 -3.79 -20.60
C VAL A 6 15.07 -2.82 -19.60
N ALA A 7 13.78 -2.50 -19.75
CA ALA A 7 13.07 -1.65 -18.80
C ALA A 7 12.98 -2.33 -17.41
N LEU A 8 12.59 -3.60 -17.36
CA LEU A 8 12.50 -4.38 -16.12
C LEU A 8 13.87 -4.57 -15.45
N TYR A 9 14.92 -4.82 -16.24
CA TYR A 9 16.29 -4.97 -15.75
C TYR A 9 16.83 -3.68 -15.12
N LYS A 10 16.46 -2.51 -15.67
CA LYS A 10 16.78 -1.21 -15.08
C LYS A 10 15.95 -0.90 -13.83
N LEU A 11 14.73 -1.43 -13.73
CA LEU A 11 13.84 -1.21 -12.58
C LEU A 11 14.17 -2.14 -11.40
N HIS A 12 14.72 -3.33 -11.65
CA HIS A 12 15.13 -4.33 -10.66
C HIS A 12 15.87 -3.75 -9.43
N PRO A 13 16.91 -2.90 -9.57
CA PRO A 13 17.60 -2.36 -8.39
C PRO A 13 16.74 -1.41 -7.55
N VAL A 14 15.67 -0.84 -8.12
CA VAL A 14 14.78 0.12 -7.44
C VAL A 14 13.56 -0.57 -6.84
N LEU A 15 13.21 -1.77 -7.31
CA LEU A 15 12.09 -2.56 -6.80
C LEU A 15 12.08 -2.73 -5.27
N PRO A 16 13.20 -3.04 -4.58
CA PRO A 16 13.23 -3.11 -3.12
C PRO A 16 12.87 -1.79 -2.44
N ALA A 17 13.31 -0.65 -2.99
CA ALA A 17 13.00 0.67 -2.44
C ALA A 17 11.52 1.03 -2.65
N VAL A 18 10.98 0.73 -3.85
CA VAL A 18 9.54 0.88 -4.12
C VAL A 18 8.72 0.01 -3.17
N TRP A 19 9.18 -1.22 -2.92
CA TRP A 19 8.53 -2.14 -1.99
C TRP A 19 8.49 -1.59 -0.57
N LEU A 20 9.62 -1.08 -0.07
CA LEU A 20 9.71 -0.44 1.25
C LEU A 20 8.81 0.79 1.34
N LEU A 21 8.72 1.60 0.29
CA LEU A 21 7.85 2.77 0.26
C LEU A 21 6.37 2.37 0.33
N VAL A 22 5.94 1.38 -0.45
CA VAL A 22 4.55 0.87 -0.41
C VAL A 22 4.24 0.24 0.95
N PHE A 23 5.18 -0.51 1.52
CA PHE A 23 5.04 -1.13 2.83
C PHE A 23 4.91 -0.10 3.95
N ALA A 24 5.84 0.86 4.00
CA ALA A 24 5.80 1.95 4.97
C ALA A 24 4.53 2.78 4.80
N HIS A 25 4.16 3.12 3.56
CA HIS A 25 2.94 3.86 3.27
C HIS A 25 1.69 3.14 3.77
N GLY A 26 1.57 1.84 3.45
CA GLY A 26 0.49 0.94 3.83
C GLY A 26 0.21 0.88 5.33
N LEU A 27 1.27 0.91 6.14
CA LEU A 27 1.17 0.83 7.59
C LEU A 27 1.01 2.21 8.24
N LEU A 28 1.78 3.20 7.78
CA LEU A 28 1.86 4.52 8.40
C LEU A 28 0.63 5.38 8.13
N ALA A 29 0.06 5.36 6.92
CA ALA A 29 -1.09 6.21 6.62
C ALA A 29 -2.30 5.95 7.56
N PRO A 30 -2.73 4.70 7.82
CA PRO A 30 -3.76 4.43 8.82
C PRO A 30 -3.33 4.79 10.24
N ALA A 31 -2.05 4.57 10.59
CA ALA A 31 -1.54 4.90 11.93
C ALA A 31 -1.57 6.41 12.20
N ILE A 32 -1.12 7.20 11.22
CA ILE A 32 -1.16 8.66 11.24
C ILE A 32 -2.62 9.14 11.29
N PHE A 33 -3.51 8.56 10.49
CA PHE A 33 -4.93 8.92 10.52
C PHE A 33 -5.55 8.68 11.92
N CYS A 34 -5.32 7.51 12.51
CA CYS A 34 -5.79 7.18 13.85
C CYS A 34 -5.19 8.11 14.91
N MET A 35 -3.89 8.40 14.84
CA MET A 35 -3.22 9.33 15.76
C MET A 35 -3.81 10.75 15.66
N VAL A 36 -3.96 11.28 14.45
CA VAL A 36 -4.51 12.63 14.21
C VAL A 36 -5.97 12.73 14.66
N LYS A 37 -6.76 11.68 14.46
CA LYS A 37 -8.17 11.63 14.88
C LYS A 37 -8.36 11.18 16.33
N LYS A 38 -7.29 10.86 17.05
CA LYS A 38 -7.32 10.30 18.41
C LYS A 38 -8.26 9.09 18.51
N LEU A 39 -8.23 8.24 17.48
CA LEU A 39 -9.02 7.01 17.40
C LEU A 39 -8.09 5.81 17.63
N PRO A 40 -8.60 4.71 18.19
CA PRO A 40 -7.86 3.46 18.21
C PRO A 40 -7.59 3.01 16.78
N TYR A 41 -6.49 2.27 16.59
CA TYR A 41 -6.16 1.64 15.31
C TYR A 41 -7.12 0.48 15.06
N ASP A 42 -8.28 0.80 14.47
CA ASP A 42 -9.36 -0.15 14.22
C ASP A 42 -9.85 -0.01 12.78
N ILE A 43 -9.78 -1.12 12.04
CA ILE A 43 -10.15 -1.20 10.62
C ILE A 43 -11.62 -0.81 10.42
N GLY A 44 -12.52 -1.28 11.29
CA GLY A 44 -13.95 -1.02 11.21
C GLY A 44 -14.30 0.45 11.43
N LEU A 45 -13.62 1.11 12.38
CA LEU A 45 -13.79 2.55 12.62
C LEU A 45 -13.26 3.40 11.46
N ILE A 46 -12.09 3.07 10.93
CA ILE A 46 -11.54 3.72 9.74
C ILE A 46 -12.51 3.55 8.56
N TRP A 47 -13.04 2.33 8.36
CA TRP A 47 -14.01 2.03 7.31
C TRP A 47 -15.32 2.83 7.46
N LYS A 48 -15.84 2.92 8.69
CA LYS A 48 -17.03 3.74 8.98
C LYS A 48 -16.80 5.21 8.66
N GLN A 49 -15.65 5.76 9.05
CA GLN A 49 -15.27 7.15 8.76
C GLN A 49 -15.11 7.41 7.26
N ALA A 50 -14.54 6.47 6.51
CA ALA A 50 -14.38 6.60 5.07
C ALA A 50 -15.73 6.60 4.33
N ARG A 51 -16.66 5.74 4.75
CA ARG A 51 -18.04 5.75 4.26
C ARG A 51 -18.77 7.04 4.59
N ALA A 52 -18.52 7.62 5.77
CA ALA A 52 -19.05 8.92 6.18
C ALA A 52 -18.44 10.12 5.42
N GLY A 53 -17.55 9.90 4.44
CA GLY A 53 -16.99 10.96 3.61
C GLY A 53 -15.66 11.54 4.09
N ASN A 54 -15.07 11.00 5.16
CA ASN A 54 -13.79 11.50 5.67
C ASN A 54 -12.65 11.17 4.69
N ALA A 55 -12.06 12.20 4.09
CA ALA A 55 -10.99 12.06 3.11
C ALA A 55 -9.76 11.35 3.67
N GLY A 56 -9.37 11.64 4.91
CA GLY A 56 -8.22 10.99 5.56
C GLY A 56 -8.44 9.49 5.78
N ALA A 57 -9.67 9.10 6.12
CA ALA A 57 -10.02 7.69 6.27
C ALA A 57 -10.04 6.95 4.92
N ARG A 58 -10.55 7.59 3.86
CA ARG A 58 -10.51 7.05 2.49
C ARG A 58 -9.07 6.87 2.01
N TYR A 59 -8.20 7.81 2.32
CA TYR A 59 -6.77 7.72 2.02
C TYR A 59 -6.11 6.57 2.78
N ALA A 60 -6.39 6.40 4.08
CA ALA A 60 -5.88 5.28 4.87
C ALA A 60 -6.30 3.92 4.29
N ILE A 61 -7.56 3.78 3.83
CA ILE A 61 -8.03 2.56 3.15
C ILE A 61 -7.32 2.36 1.81
N GLY A 62 -7.18 3.42 1.01
CA GLY A 62 -6.46 3.35 -0.28
C GLY A 62 -5.01 2.90 -0.10
N SER A 63 -4.36 3.39 0.96
CA SER A 63 -3.02 2.96 1.34
C SER A 63 -2.96 1.47 1.69
N TRP A 64 -3.89 0.95 2.50
CA TRP A 64 -3.97 -0.49 2.75
C TRP A 64 -4.25 -1.31 1.49
N LEU A 65 -5.14 -0.83 0.62
CA LEU A 65 -5.44 -1.51 -0.63
C LEU A 65 -4.19 -1.60 -1.51
N SER A 66 -3.40 -0.53 -1.58
CA SER A 66 -2.13 -0.51 -2.31
C SER A 66 -1.15 -1.55 -1.77
N LEU A 67 -1.07 -1.71 -0.44
CA LEU A 67 -0.24 -2.72 0.20
C LEU A 67 -0.71 -4.14 -0.13
N VAL A 68 -2.01 -4.41 -0.06
CA VAL A 68 -2.59 -5.73 -0.38
C VAL A 68 -2.33 -6.09 -1.83
N ILE A 69 -2.61 -5.19 -2.77
CA ILE A 69 -2.38 -5.42 -4.20
C ILE A 69 -0.91 -5.73 -4.44
N ALA A 70 -0.02 -4.89 -3.91
CA ALA A 70 1.41 -5.06 -4.10
C ALA A 70 1.90 -6.39 -3.48
N GLY A 71 1.35 -6.80 -2.33
CA GLY A 71 1.66 -8.06 -1.65
C GLY A 71 1.22 -9.29 -2.44
N VAL A 72 -0.01 -9.27 -2.94
CA VAL A 72 -0.54 -10.32 -3.81
C VAL A 72 0.27 -10.40 -5.10
N SER A 73 0.60 -9.28 -5.73
CA SER A 73 1.44 -9.25 -6.93
C SER A 73 2.83 -9.81 -6.69
N ALA A 74 3.47 -9.50 -5.56
CA ALA A 74 4.77 -10.05 -5.19
C ALA A 74 4.71 -11.57 -4.95
N LEU A 75 3.68 -12.04 -4.24
CA LEU A 75 3.47 -13.47 -4.01
C LEU A 75 3.24 -14.24 -5.32
N LEU A 76 2.40 -13.69 -6.21
CA LEU A 76 2.17 -14.26 -7.54
C LEU A 76 3.45 -14.29 -8.37
N ALA A 77 4.27 -13.24 -8.29
CA ALA A 77 5.55 -13.19 -8.99
C ALA A 77 6.53 -14.27 -8.50
N VAL A 78 6.52 -14.60 -7.21
CA VAL A 78 7.32 -15.71 -6.66
C VAL A 78 6.75 -17.07 -7.08
N TRP A 79 5.42 -17.22 -7.11
CA TRP A 79 4.76 -18.50 -7.41
C TRP A 79 4.81 -18.89 -8.89
N LEU A 80 5.00 -17.91 -9.79
CA LEU A 80 5.10 -18.09 -11.23
C LEU A 80 6.56 -18.21 -11.74
N GLN A 81 7.55 -18.17 -10.84
CA GLN A 81 8.97 -18.46 -11.12
C GLN A 81 9.23 -19.97 -11.07
#